data_AF-A0A2M7XGP7-F1
#
_entry.id   AF-A0A2M7XGP7-F1
#
_cell.length_a   1.000
_cell.length_b   1.000
_cell.length_c   1.000
_cell.angle_alpha   90.00
_cell.angle_beta   90.00
_cell.angle_gamma   90.00
#
_symmetry.space_group_name_H-M   'P 1'
#
loop_
_entity.id
_entity.type
_entity.pdbx_description
1 polymer ?
#
loop_
_entity_poly.entity_id
_entity_poly.type
_entity_poly.pdbx_seq_one_letter_code
_entity_poly.pdbx_strand_id
1 'polypeptide(L)'
;MKSLCAKLSWFCLLAVLGLFGCDVLLNTDGDPSVASEDCNDSDGSVYPGALEVCDGIDNDCDGLVDDEDVGNVSSDLTYYFDGDGDQYGDFDDAIQVCTVAPEGYVIDGGDCDDSNALINPAASELCDGVDNNCNEMIDEDIDFVAWYIDADGDGYGVYSSDPRVECISIETGYSSVTGDCDDSDPEINPGMDEVCDEIDNDCDGVVDVDAVDTSIWYVDADGDSYGDQAVSVTACFQPVGYVADSTDCDDQDKSVYPGAGEYCDTIDNNCDGEIDEDTTFVVPFYQDFDKDGYGNGEIVAWSCGRAVDGYVGQSGDCDDQDRLVHPGAMELCDGVDNDCDGVVDEPDEAQRWYKDADGDGFGGHSASVQSCIQPEGYTLFSTDCDDQDASVYPDAVEYCDGVDHDCDGTTDVGAIDAAIWYRDGDQ
;
A
#
# COMPACT_ATOMS: atom_id res chain seq x y z
N MET A 1 78.96 33.26 -41.92
CA MET A 1 80.39 33.31 -41.54
C MET A 1 81.11 32.17 -42.24
N LYS A 2 82.03 32.48 -43.18
CA LYS A 2 83.13 31.64 -43.70
C LYS A 2 82.69 30.31 -44.38
N SER A 3 83.04 29.97 -45.62
CA SER A 3 84.37 30.04 -46.22
C SER A 3 84.32 29.38 -47.62
N LEU A 4 84.82 30.09 -48.65
CA LEU A 4 85.59 29.60 -49.82
C LEU A 4 84.94 28.51 -50.73
N CYS A 5 85.03 28.55 -52.06
CA CYS A 5 86.05 29.13 -52.92
C CYS A 5 85.54 29.21 -54.37
N ALA A 6 85.55 30.40 -54.96
CA ALA A 6 85.65 30.56 -56.41
C ALA A 6 87.10 30.97 -56.72
N LYS A 7 87.78 30.21 -57.59
CA LYS A 7 88.70 30.69 -58.64
C LYS A 7 89.55 29.56 -59.22
N LEU A 8 89.19 29.25 -60.47
CA LEU A 8 90.00 28.89 -61.63
C LEU A 8 91.55 28.95 -61.52
N SER A 9 92.15 28.02 -62.25
CA SER A 9 93.45 28.09 -62.95
C SER A 9 94.67 27.74 -62.07
N TRP A 10 95.63 26.90 -62.45
CA TRP A 10 96.29 26.65 -63.74
C TRP A 10 97.38 25.57 -63.42
N PHE A 11 97.60 24.47 -64.15
CA PHE A 11 98.63 24.38 -65.19
C PHE A 11 98.71 22.99 -65.86
N CYS A 12 98.68 23.04 -67.19
CA CYS A 12 99.48 22.27 -68.15
C CYS A 12 99.57 20.74 -68.04
N LEU A 13 99.23 20.05 -69.14
CA LEU A 13 100.08 19.98 -70.33
C LEU A 13 99.28 19.49 -71.54
N LEU A 14 99.61 20.02 -72.71
CA LEU A 14 99.13 19.53 -74.00
C LEU A 14 99.32 18.03 -74.15
N ALA A 15 98.27 17.41 -74.69
CA ALA A 15 98.21 16.34 -75.68
C ALA A 15 99.53 15.61 -76.01
N VAL A 16 99.44 14.28 -76.07
CA VAL A 16 99.59 13.50 -77.31
C VAL A 16 99.39 12.02 -76.96
N LEU A 17 98.46 11.38 -77.68
CA LEU A 17 98.10 9.95 -77.70
C LEU A 17 97.03 9.47 -76.70
N GLY A 18 95.82 9.27 -77.23
CA GLY A 18 95.00 8.09 -76.93
C GLY A 18 93.81 8.28 -75.99
N LEU A 19 92.61 8.13 -76.56
CA LEU A 19 91.36 7.61 -75.96
C LEU A 19 90.82 8.32 -74.70
N PHE A 20 89.73 9.06 -74.86
CA PHE A 20 88.40 8.89 -74.22
C PHE A 20 87.60 10.19 -74.39
N GLY A 21 86.37 10.08 -74.88
CA GLY A 21 85.48 11.21 -75.17
C GLY A 21 84.96 11.89 -73.91
N CYS A 22 84.70 13.18 -74.03
CA CYS A 22 83.95 13.99 -73.08
C CYS A 22 83.16 15.01 -73.90
N ASP A 23 81.91 14.67 -74.25
CA ASP A 23 80.82 15.63 -74.41
C ASP A 23 79.76 15.15 -73.42
N VAL A 24 79.75 15.82 -72.29
CA VAL A 24 79.09 15.49 -71.02
C VAL A 24 78.40 16.80 -70.63
N LEU A 25 77.06 16.76 -70.56
CA LEU A 25 76.19 17.58 -69.69
C LEU A 25 75.94 19.04 -70.10
N LEU A 26 75.01 19.30 -71.03
CA LEU A 26 74.12 20.45 -70.88
C LEU A 26 72.78 19.92 -70.33
N ASN A 27 72.25 20.65 -69.36
CA ASN A 27 70.90 20.56 -68.83
C ASN A 27 70.48 22.03 -68.73
N THR A 28 69.50 22.43 -69.53
CA THR A 28 69.26 23.84 -69.84
C THR A 28 68.09 24.43 -69.06
N ASP A 29 67.18 23.58 -68.58
CA ASP A 29 65.95 23.92 -67.84
C ASP A 29 65.98 23.51 -66.35
N GLY A 30 67.00 22.77 -65.91
CA GLY A 30 67.28 22.50 -64.50
C GLY A 30 66.60 21.25 -63.94
N ASP A 31 66.11 20.36 -64.79
CA ASP A 31 65.51 19.08 -64.45
C ASP A 31 66.56 18.04 -63.93
N PRO A 32 66.18 16.80 -63.58
CA PRO A 32 67.14 15.78 -63.15
C PRO A 32 67.95 15.12 -64.28
N SER A 33 67.56 15.28 -65.55
CA SER A 33 68.13 14.57 -66.68
C SER A 33 69.15 15.42 -67.45
N VAL A 34 69.66 14.90 -68.56
CA VAL A 34 70.69 15.56 -69.38
C VAL A 34 70.16 15.66 -70.79
N ALA A 35 70.56 16.68 -71.55
CA ALA A 35 70.02 16.98 -72.89
C ALA A 35 70.05 15.83 -73.93
N SER A 36 70.80 14.75 -73.68
CA SER A 36 70.82 13.57 -74.56
C SER A 36 69.75 12.52 -74.25
N GLU A 37 69.16 12.58 -73.06
CA GLU A 37 68.11 11.68 -72.58
C GLU A 37 66.77 12.43 -72.42
N ASP A 38 66.82 13.75 -72.25
CA ASP A 38 65.68 14.67 -72.23
C ASP A 38 65.08 14.92 -73.63
N CYS A 39 63.79 14.62 -73.80
CA CYS A 39 63.05 14.87 -75.03
C CYS A 39 62.65 16.35 -75.22
N ASN A 40 62.71 17.19 -74.18
CA ASN A 40 62.52 18.63 -74.22
C ASN A 40 63.38 19.39 -73.19
N ASP A 41 64.69 19.53 -73.48
CA ASP A 41 65.72 20.28 -72.71
C ASP A 41 65.52 21.82 -72.71
N SER A 42 64.28 22.29 -72.72
CA SER A 42 63.87 23.67 -72.52
C SER A 42 62.66 23.78 -71.58
N ASP A 43 62.19 22.66 -71.02
CA ASP A 43 61.04 22.55 -70.15
C ASP A 43 61.33 21.58 -68.99
N GLY A 44 61.58 22.13 -67.81
CA GLY A 44 62.03 21.34 -66.66
C GLY A 44 60.97 20.39 -66.07
N SER A 45 59.74 20.37 -66.61
CA SER A 45 58.72 19.36 -66.29
C SER A 45 58.69 18.17 -67.26
N VAL A 46 59.48 18.19 -68.33
CA VAL A 46 59.55 17.09 -69.31
C VAL A 46 60.92 16.44 -69.20
N TYR A 47 60.98 15.18 -68.75
CA TYR A 47 62.23 14.45 -68.58
C TYR A 47 62.01 12.94 -68.36
N PRO A 48 63.00 12.08 -68.65
CA PRO A 48 62.96 10.64 -68.38
C PRO A 48 62.42 10.25 -66.99
N GLY A 49 61.22 9.66 -66.97
CA GLY A 49 60.53 9.24 -65.74
C GLY A 49 59.84 10.37 -64.96
N ALA A 50 59.55 11.50 -65.60
CA ALA A 50 58.56 12.46 -65.11
C ALA A 50 57.16 11.83 -65.05
N LEU A 51 56.19 12.56 -64.48
CA LEU A 51 54.80 12.11 -64.44
C LEU A 51 54.08 12.59 -65.70
N GLU A 52 53.42 11.70 -66.43
CA GLU A 52 52.57 12.05 -67.57
C GLU A 52 51.36 12.90 -67.13
N VAL A 53 51.24 14.07 -67.75
CA VAL A 53 50.09 14.99 -67.66
C VAL A 53 49.33 14.87 -68.98
N CYS A 54 48.00 14.83 -68.95
CA CYS A 54 47.21 14.61 -70.17
C CYS A 54 47.11 15.90 -71.03
N ASP A 55 48.24 16.47 -71.43
CA ASP A 55 48.36 17.74 -72.15
C ASP A 55 48.79 17.58 -73.61
N GLY A 56 48.97 16.34 -74.08
CA GLY A 56 49.40 16.03 -75.44
C GLY A 56 50.91 16.09 -75.66
N ILE A 57 51.69 16.14 -74.57
CA ILE A 57 53.16 16.10 -74.54
C ILE A 57 53.58 14.78 -73.88
N ASP A 58 54.61 14.14 -74.44
CA ASP A 58 55.33 13.02 -73.81
C ASP A 58 56.22 13.63 -72.71
N ASN A 59 55.71 13.71 -71.49
CA ASN A 59 56.36 14.36 -70.35
C ASN A 59 57.49 13.48 -69.78
N ASP A 60 57.37 12.16 -69.85
CA ASP A 60 58.31 11.21 -69.27
C ASP A 60 59.36 10.69 -70.26
N CYS A 61 59.28 11.15 -71.51
CA CYS A 61 60.22 10.89 -72.60
C CYS A 61 60.38 9.41 -72.97
N ASP A 62 59.39 8.57 -72.72
CA ASP A 62 59.40 7.14 -73.07
C ASP A 62 59.05 6.87 -74.55
N GLY A 63 58.56 7.91 -75.26
CA GLY A 63 58.17 7.87 -76.66
C GLY A 63 56.67 7.66 -76.90
N LEU A 64 55.85 7.66 -75.86
CA LEU A 64 54.41 7.52 -75.88
C LEU A 64 53.80 8.78 -75.26
N VAL A 65 52.92 9.46 -76.01
CA VAL A 65 52.26 10.70 -75.54
C VAL A 65 51.02 10.31 -74.74
N ASP A 66 50.90 10.83 -73.51
CA ASP A 66 49.77 10.63 -72.61
C ASP A 66 49.48 9.13 -72.34
N ASP A 67 50.51 8.29 -72.16
CA ASP A 67 50.37 6.84 -71.93
C ASP A 67 50.55 6.44 -70.44
N GLU A 68 50.12 5.23 -70.08
CA GLU A 68 50.20 4.68 -68.72
C GLU A 68 51.29 3.62 -68.58
N ASP A 69 52.38 3.95 -67.91
CA ASP A 69 53.25 2.97 -67.24
C ASP A 69 52.71 2.73 -65.80
N VAL A 70 51.82 1.79 -65.46
CA VAL A 70 51.39 0.50 -66.03
C VAL A 70 49.89 0.29 -65.73
N GLY A 71 49.04 0.07 -66.74
CA GLY A 71 47.83 -0.75 -66.55
C GLY A 71 46.45 -0.28 -67.04
N ASN A 72 46.34 0.21 -68.27
CA ASN A 72 45.10 0.33 -69.06
C ASN A 72 43.83 0.78 -68.31
N VAL A 73 43.71 2.08 -68.06
CA VAL A 73 42.41 2.79 -68.02
C VAL A 73 42.51 4.16 -68.68
N SER A 74 41.97 4.26 -69.91
CA SER A 74 41.62 5.52 -70.56
C SER A 74 40.55 6.27 -69.75
N SER A 75 40.96 7.07 -68.77
CA SER A 75 40.12 8.10 -68.17
C SER A 75 40.99 9.25 -67.70
N ASP A 76 40.71 10.46 -68.21
CA ASP A 76 41.22 11.72 -67.65
C ASP A 76 40.84 11.77 -66.17
N LEU A 77 41.76 11.38 -65.28
CA LEU A 77 41.53 11.47 -63.84
C LEU A 77 41.77 12.92 -63.43
N THR A 78 40.75 13.50 -62.83
CA THR A 78 40.82 14.85 -62.26
C THR A 78 41.12 14.70 -60.78
N TYR A 79 42.22 15.30 -60.34
CA TYR A 79 42.62 15.38 -58.94
C TYR A 79 42.49 16.83 -58.45
N TYR A 80 42.13 17.00 -57.19
CA TYR A 80 41.85 18.28 -56.54
C TYR A 80 42.90 18.55 -55.47
N PHE A 81 43.34 19.79 -55.32
CA PHE A 81 44.30 20.17 -54.27
C PHE A 81 43.67 19.94 -52.89
N ASP A 82 44.42 19.31 -51.98
CA ASP A 82 44.03 18.99 -50.60
C ASP A 82 44.93 19.80 -49.65
N GLY A 83 44.44 20.98 -49.27
CA GLY A 83 45.17 22.00 -48.53
C GLY A 83 45.30 21.71 -47.04
N ASP A 84 44.34 20.98 -46.46
CA ASP A 84 44.28 20.70 -45.02
C ASP A 84 44.50 19.22 -44.64
N GLY A 85 44.53 18.32 -45.62
CA GLY A 85 44.94 16.94 -45.50
C GLY A 85 43.82 15.98 -45.08
N ASP A 86 42.55 16.28 -45.37
CA ASP A 86 41.40 15.45 -44.98
C ASP A 86 40.97 14.38 -45.99
N GLN A 87 41.59 14.42 -47.17
CA GLN A 87 41.36 13.57 -48.35
C GLN A 87 40.24 14.00 -49.29
N TYR A 88 39.66 15.18 -49.07
CA TYR A 88 38.83 15.87 -50.04
C TYR A 88 39.59 17.10 -50.56
N GLY A 89 39.31 17.52 -51.79
CA GLY A 89 39.98 18.68 -52.38
C GLY A 89 39.04 19.69 -53.01
N ASP A 90 39.56 20.90 -53.22
CA ASP A 90 38.83 22.05 -53.76
C ASP A 90 38.47 21.83 -55.24
N PHE A 91 37.17 21.93 -55.58
CA PHE A 91 36.69 21.82 -56.97
C PHE A 91 37.22 22.91 -57.90
N ASP A 92 37.60 24.08 -57.37
CA ASP A 92 38.13 25.20 -58.15
C ASP A 92 39.65 25.06 -58.41
N ASP A 93 40.35 24.14 -57.71
CA ASP A 93 41.78 23.85 -57.90
C ASP A 93 42.01 22.39 -58.31
N ALA A 94 41.65 22.10 -59.57
CA ALA A 94 41.72 20.79 -60.18
C ALA A 94 42.82 20.67 -61.25
N ILE A 95 43.55 19.56 -61.23
CA ILE A 95 44.51 19.16 -62.28
C ILE A 95 44.08 17.84 -62.92
N GLN A 96 44.43 17.66 -64.19
CA GLN A 96 44.23 16.40 -64.90
C GLN A 96 45.56 15.67 -65.05
N VAL A 97 45.61 14.42 -64.59
CA VAL A 97 46.81 13.59 -64.60
C VAL A 97 46.44 12.18 -65.04
N CYS A 98 47.31 11.53 -65.81
CA CYS A 98 46.98 10.24 -66.41
C CYS A 98 47.31 9.03 -65.53
N THR A 99 47.82 9.23 -64.31
CA THR A 99 48.37 8.13 -63.47
C THR A 99 47.89 8.17 -62.02
N VAL A 100 48.72 8.64 -61.08
CA VAL A 100 48.44 8.70 -59.65
C VAL A 100 48.38 10.15 -59.19
N ALA A 101 47.68 10.39 -58.09
CA ALA A 101 47.59 11.71 -57.48
C ALA A 101 48.99 12.25 -57.16
N PRO A 102 49.33 13.47 -57.62
CA PRO A 102 50.51 14.18 -57.14
C PRO A 102 50.46 14.43 -55.63
N GLU A 103 51.61 14.69 -55.01
CA GLU A 103 51.66 15.02 -53.58
C GLU A 103 50.84 16.29 -53.29
N GLY A 104 49.90 16.19 -52.34
CA GLY A 104 48.98 17.27 -51.99
C GLY A 104 47.71 17.36 -52.86
N TYR A 105 47.40 16.32 -53.65
CA TYR A 105 46.17 16.22 -54.43
C TYR A 105 45.42 14.91 -54.13
N VAL A 106 44.09 14.93 -54.26
CA VAL A 106 43.19 13.79 -53.99
C VAL A 106 42.11 13.65 -55.07
N ILE A 107 41.53 12.46 -55.20
CA ILE A 107 40.56 12.15 -56.27
C ILE A 107 39.12 12.55 -55.89
N ASP A 108 38.84 12.54 -54.59
CA ASP A 108 37.54 12.91 -54.05
C ASP A 108 37.51 14.43 -53.92
N GLY A 109 36.74 15.11 -54.76
CA GLY A 109 36.57 16.56 -54.68
C GLY A 109 35.37 16.95 -53.82
N GLY A 110 35.19 18.25 -53.62
CA GLY A 110 34.02 18.81 -52.96
C GLY A 110 34.26 19.31 -51.55
N ASP A 111 35.52 19.49 -51.18
CA ASP A 111 35.85 20.29 -50.02
C ASP A 111 35.42 21.75 -50.26
N CYS A 112 34.64 22.28 -49.33
CA CYS A 112 34.14 23.65 -49.35
C CYS A 112 34.93 24.59 -48.42
N ASP A 113 35.84 24.07 -47.59
CA ASP A 113 36.82 24.83 -46.80
C ASP A 113 38.16 24.07 -46.68
N ASP A 114 38.99 24.18 -47.73
CA ASP A 114 40.33 23.59 -47.90
C ASP A 114 41.41 24.12 -46.92
N SER A 115 40.96 24.74 -45.83
CA SER A 115 41.77 25.19 -44.69
C SER A 115 41.38 24.53 -43.37
N ASN A 116 40.34 23.69 -43.36
CA ASN A 116 39.76 23.06 -42.19
C ASN A 116 39.28 21.63 -42.45
N ALA A 117 40.16 20.67 -42.13
CA ALA A 117 39.98 19.22 -42.29
C ALA A 117 38.74 18.57 -41.62
N LEU A 118 37.91 19.37 -40.93
CA LEU A 118 36.63 18.96 -40.36
C LEU A 118 35.44 19.32 -41.26
N ILE A 119 35.65 20.05 -42.35
CA ILE A 119 34.62 20.50 -43.28
C ILE A 119 34.89 19.81 -44.62
N ASN A 120 34.12 18.78 -44.94
CA ASN A 120 34.25 18.01 -46.17
C ASN A 120 33.01 17.15 -46.43
N PRO A 121 32.80 16.63 -47.65
CA PRO A 121 31.65 15.80 -48.02
C PRO A 121 31.31 14.58 -47.14
N ALA A 122 32.27 14.09 -46.34
CA ALA A 122 32.04 12.96 -45.43
C ALA A 122 31.91 13.38 -43.95
N ALA A 123 32.04 14.67 -43.63
CA ALA A 123 31.78 15.19 -42.31
C ALA A 123 30.30 15.02 -41.93
N SER A 124 30.04 15.06 -40.63
CA SER A 124 28.67 15.15 -40.11
C SER A 124 28.40 16.58 -39.69
N GLU A 125 27.18 17.06 -39.89
CA GLU A 125 26.78 18.40 -39.48
C GLU A 125 26.94 18.61 -37.97
N LEU A 126 27.46 19.77 -37.62
CA LEU A 126 27.51 20.33 -36.27
C LEU A 126 26.57 21.53 -36.23
N CYS A 127 25.95 21.79 -35.09
CA CYS A 127 25.11 22.98 -34.90
C CYS A 127 25.97 24.23 -34.69
N ASP A 128 26.72 24.65 -35.71
CA ASP A 128 27.61 25.81 -35.65
C ASP A 128 27.34 26.86 -36.74
N GLY A 129 26.33 26.62 -37.58
CA GLY A 129 25.92 27.51 -38.66
C GLY A 129 26.84 27.44 -39.88
N VAL A 130 27.66 26.39 -39.98
CA VAL A 130 28.52 26.07 -41.12
C VAL A 130 27.99 24.79 -41.78
N ASP A 131 28.03 24.74 -43.10
CA ASP A 131 27.80 23.52 -43.89
C ASP A 131 29.05 22.64 -43.74
N ASN A 132 29.07 21.74 -42.76
CA ASN A 132 30.27 20.94 -42.49
C ASN A 132 30.46 19.84 -43.53
N ASN A 133 29.37 19.33 -44.12
CA ASN A 133 29.39 18.23 -45.06
C ASN A 133 29.32 18.68 -46.54
N CYS A 134 29.44 19.98 -46.78
CA CYS A 134 29.51 20.60 -48.11
C CYS A 134 28.35 20.22 -49.04
N ASN A 135 27.13 20.07 -48.52
CA ASN A 135 25.96 19.69 -49.33
C ASN A 135 24.99 20.84 -49.65
N GLU A 136 25.41 22.07 -49.35
CA GLU A 136 24.68 23.34 -49.49
C GLU A 136 23.52 23.53 -48.50
N MET A 137 23.36 22.63 -47.53
CA MET A 137 22.47 22.80 -46.39
C MET A 137 23.32 23.06 -45.14
N ILE A 138 22.75 23.80 -44.19
CA ILE A 138 23.44 24.17 -42.95
C ILE A 138 22.67 23.52 -41.81
N ASP A 139 23.39 22.80 -40.94
CA ASP A 139 22.89 22.19 -39.72
C ASP A 139 21.72 21.18 -39.97
N GLU A 140 21.67 20.50 -41.12
CA GLU A 140 20.65 19.49 -41.40
C GLU A 140 20.95 18.14 -40.73
N ASP A 141 19.92 17.29 -40.65
CA ASP A 141 20.00 15.99 -39.97
C ASP A 141 20.44 16.08 -38.49
N ILE A 142 20.34 17.27 -37.88
CA ILE A 142 20.51 17.54 -36.45
C ILE A 142 19.14 17.56 -35.74
N ASP A 143 19.08 16.94 -34.57
CA ASP A 143 17.92 17.02 -33.70
C ASP A 143 17.82 18.41 -33.07
N PHE A 144 16.81 19.18 -33.47
CA PHE A 144 16.48 20.44 -32.82
C PHE A 144 15.70 20.19 -31.52
N VAL A 145 16.10 20.85 -30.45
CA VAL A 145 15.44 20.77 -29.15
C VAL A 145 14.59 22.04 -28.96
N ALA A 146 13.36 21.85 -28.48
CA ALA A 146 12.51 22.95 -28.04
C ALA A 146 12.89 23.34 -26.61
N TRP A 147 13.11 24.62 -26.40
CA TRP A 147 13.48 25.21 -25.12
C TRP A 147 12.41 26.18 -24.63
N TYR A 148 12.06 26.01 -23.36
CA TYR A 148 11.03 26.75 -22.64
C TYR A 148 11.70 27.62 -21.58
N ILE A 149 11.18 28.81 -21.33
CA ILE A 149 11.71 29.67 -20.26
C ILE A 149 11.53 28.91 -18.95
N ASP A 150 12.57 28.89 -18.13
CA ASP A 150 12.63 28.26 -16.82
C ASP A 150 13.14 29.36 -15.86
N ALA A 151 12.21 30.09 -15.25
CA ALA A 151 12.52 31.31 -14.52
C ALA A 151 12.89 31.07 -13.03
N ASP A 152 12.48 29.94 -12.44
CA ASP A 152 12.84 29.55 -11.07
C ASP A 152 14.00 28.53 -10.99
N GLY A 153 14.34 27.88 -12.10
CA GLY A 153 15.48 26.97 -12.23
C GLY A 153 15.22 25.55 -11.74
N ASP A 154 13.97 25.08 -11.73
CA ASP A 154 13.62 23.72 -11.31
C ASP A 154 13.84 22.65 -12.40
N GLY A 155 14.09 23.08 -13.64
CA GLY A 155 14.34 22.21 -14.77
C GLY A 155 13.08 21.83 -15.55
N TYR A 156 11.94 22.41 -15.26
CA TYR A 156 10.78 22.51 -16.13
C TYR A 156 10.65 23.95 -16.62
N GLY A 157 9.98 24.14 -17.75
CA GLY A 157 9.74 25.48 -18.25
C GLY A 157 8.28 25.69 -18.62
N VAL A 158 7.85 26.94 -18.54
CA VAL A 158 6.47 27.35 -18.83
C VAL A 158 6.00 26.84 -20.19
N TYR A 159 4.76 26.35 -20.23
CA TYR A 159 4.13 25.99 -21.50
C TYR A 159 3.99 27.21 -22.43
N SER A 160 4.73 27.21 -23.54
CA SER A 160 4.66 28.23 -24.59
C SER A 160 4.25 27.62 -25.93
N SER A 161 3.32 28.27 -26.63
CA SER A 161 2.95 27.89 -28.00
C SER A 161 4.02 28.22 -29.05
N ASP A 162 5.08 28.93 -28.65
CA ASP A 162 6.20 29.34 -29.51
C ASP A 162 7.53 29.17 -28.73
N PRO A 163 8.00 27.93 -28.52
CA PRO A 163 9.26 27.68 -27.83
C PRO A 163 10.45 28.05 -28.70
N ARG A 164 11.61 28.31 -28.08
CA ARG A 164 12.85 28.50 -28.84
C ARG A 164 13.35 27.15 -29.33
N VAL A 165 13.52 27.00 -30.64
CA VAL A 165 13.95 25.73 -31.24
C VAL A 165 15.39 25.89 -31.70
N GLU A 166 16.32 25.26 -30.99
CA GLU A 166 17.76 25.35 -31.26
C GLU A 166 18.40 23.96 -31.07
N CYS A 167 19.41 23.65 -31.87
CA CYS A 167 20.14 22.38 -31.82
C CYS A 167 21.27 22.35 -30.78
N ILE A 168 21.48 23.46 -30.06
CA ILE A 168 22.45 23.58 -28.97
C ILE A 168 21.73 23.83 -27.64
N SER A 169 22.38 23.44 -26.54
CA SER A 169 22.03 23.92 -25.20
C SER A 169 22.05 25.43 -25.16
N ILE A 170 20.89 26.04 -24.90
CA ILE A 170 20.83 27.49 -24.69
C ILE A 170 21.30 27.86 -23.28
N GLU A 171 21.64 29.14 -23.09
CA GLU A 171 22.14 29.70 -21.83
C GLU A 171 21.17 29.46 -20.65
N THR A 172 21.65 29.74 -19.43
CA THR A 172 20.87 29.65 -18.18
C THR A 172 19.50 30.30 -18.26
N GLY A 173 18.48 29.66 -17.70
CA GLY A 173 17.09 30.17 -17.64
C GLY A 173 16.15 29.54 -18.66
N TYR A 174 16.49 28.36 -19.19
CA TYR A 174 15.62 27.57 -20.05
C TYR A 174 15.73 26.08 -19.74
N SER A 175 14.63 25.37 -19.93
CA SER A 175 14.54 23.91 -19.86
C SER A 175 14.10 23.30 -21.20
N SER A 176 14.55 22.08 -21.48
CA SER A 176 14.06 21.24 -22.58
C SER A 176 12.80 20.45 -22.23
N VAL A 177 12.38 20.49 -20.97
CA VAL A 177 11.15 19.89 -20.46
C VAL A 177 10.12 20.98 -20.25
N THR A 178 8.86 20.73 -20.63
CA THR A 178 7.75 21.68 -20.50
C THR A 178 6.68 21.13 -19.58
N GLY A 179 5.75 21.98 -19.17
CA GLY A 179 4.58 21.61 -18.38
C GLY A 179 4.51 22.32 -17.04
N ASP A 180 5.46 23.21 -16.75
CA ASP A 180 5.41 24.07 -15.58
C ASP A 180 4.21 25.03 -15.67
N CYS A 181 3.37 24.97 -14.63
CA CYS A 181 2.17 25.76 -14.47
C CYS A 181 2.36 27.01 -13.59
N ASP A 182 3.45 27.11 -12.83
CA ASP A 182 3.90 28.31 -12.11
C ASP A 182 5.45 28.45 -12.13
N ASP A 183 5.96 28.93 -13.27
CA ASP A 183 7.39 29.19 -13.59
C ASP A 183 8.07 30.24 -12.67
N SER A 184 7.44 30.61 -11.57
CA SER A 184 8.00 31.47 -10.53
C SER A 184 8.23 30.76 -9.20
N ASP A 185 7.79 29.50 -9.08
CA ASP A 185 7.88 28.69 -7.89
C ASP A 185 8.43 27.28 -8.19
N PRO A 186 9.67 26.97 -7.78
CA PRO A 186 10.32 25.69 -8.10
C PRO A 186 9.70 24.50 -7.35
N GLU A 187 8.69 24.74 -6.50
CA GLU A 187 7.89 23.70 -5.83
C GLU A 187 6.58 23.37 -6.59
N ILE A 188 6.36 23.94 -7.79
CA ILE A 188 5.18 23.71 -8.64
C ILE A 188 5.63 23.31 -10.06
N ASN A 189 5.72 22.00 -10.32
CA ASN A 189 6.08 21.47 -11.64
C ASN A 189 5.69 19.99 -11.79
N PRO A 190 5.68 19.44 -13.01
CA PRO A 190 5.36 18.03 -13.28
C PRO A 190 6.17 16.94 -12.58
N GLY A 191 7.26 17.30 -11.89
CA GLY A 191 8.07 16.40 -11.09
C GLY A 191 7.74 16.41 -9.59
N MET A 192 6.83 17.25 -9.13
CA MET A 192 6.47 17.39 -7.72
C MET A 192 5.38 16.40 -7.30
N ASP A 193 5.29 16.17 -6.00
CA ASP A 193 4.17 15.46 -5.39
C ASP A 193 3.12 16.49 -4.97
N GLU A 194 1.84 16.18 -5.18
CA GLU A 194 0.71 16.97 -4.66
C GLU A 194 0.76 17.08 -3.13
N VAL A 195 0.44 18.26 -2.60
CA VAL A 195 0.26 18.49 -1.17
C VAL A 195 -1.06 19.23 -0.93
N CYS A 196 -1.71 19.00 0.22
CA CYS A 196 -3.02 19.54 0.55
C CYS A 196 -3.01 21.07 0.80
N ASP A 197 -2.75 21.87 -0.22
CA ASP A 197 -2.64 23.34 -0.16
C ASP A 197 -3.57 24.07 -1.14
N GLU A 198 -4.45 23.34 -1.84
CA GLU A 198 -5.36 23.82 -2.88
C GLU A 198 -4.66 24.34 -4.16
N ILE A 199 -3.41 23.94 -4.39
CA ILE A 199 -2.61 24.22 -5.60
C ILE A 199 -2.39 22.91 -6.36
N ASP A 200 -2.25 23.02 -7.69
CA ASP A 200 -1.86 21.92 -8.58
C ASP A 200 -0.32 21.90 -8.63
N ASN A 201 0.32 21.25 -7.66
CA ASN A 201 1.78 21.24 -7.50
C ASN A 201 2.46 20.41 -8.60
N ASP A 202 1.81 19.36 -9.08
CA ASP A 202 2.33 18.46 -10.12
C ASP A 202 1.86 18.82 -11.55
N CYS A 203 1.09 19.91 -11.67
CA CYS A 203 0.62 20.46 -12.94
C CYS A 203 -0.10 19.44 -13.85
N ASP A 204 -0.74 18.40 -13.30
CA ASP A 204 -1.48 17.39 -14.07
C ASP A 204 -2.92 17.84 -14.43
N GLY A 205 -3.35 18.96 -13.84
CA GLY A 205 -4.66 19.58 -14.04
C GLY A 205 -5.73 19.14 -13.02
N VAL A 206 -5.39 18.37 -12.00
CA VAL A 206 -6.25 18.05 -10.86
C VAL A 206 -5.60 18.44 -9.53
N VAL A 207 -6.29 19.30 -8.78
CA VAL A 207 -5.81 19.77 -7.48
C VAL A 207 -6.05 18.72 -6.39
N ASP A 208 -5.01 18.38 -5.63
CA ASP A 208 -5.04 17.59 -4.39
C ASP A 208 -5.54 16.13 -4.54
N VAL A 209 -5.59 15.54 -5.74
CA VAL A 209 -6.26 14.24 -5.97
C VAL A 209 -5.42 13.04 -5.51
N ASP A 210 -4.11 13.19 -5.37
CA ASP A 210 -3.18 12.17 -4.88
C ASP A 210 -2.17 12.74 -3.85
N ALA A 211 -2.59 13.76 -3.10
CA ALA A 211 -1.73 14.47 -2.17
C ALA A 211 -1.08 13.56 -1.10
N VAL A 212 0.24 13.74 -0.91
CA VAL A 212 1.05 12.87 -0.05
C VAL A 212 0.82 13.09 1.44
N ASP A 213 0.23 14.21 1.83
CA ASP A 213 -0.09 14.59 3.21
C ASP A 213 -1.59 14.49 3.53
N THR A 214 -2.33 13.69 2.76
CA THR A 214 -3.74 13.36 3.04
C THR A 214 -3.94 12.71 4.40
N SER A 215 -5.11 12.97 4.99
CA SER A 215 -5.55 12.36 6.25
C SER A 215 -6.63 11.30 6.01
N ILE A 216 -6.70 10.34 6.92
CA ILE A 216 -7.80 9.35 6.96
C ILE A 216 -8.93 9.92 7.81
N TRP A 217 -10.14 9.90 7.27
CA TRP A 217 -11.36 10.36 7.92
C TRP A 217 -12.34 9.18 8.05
N TYR A 218 -12.95 9.02 9.21
CA TYR A 218 -13.87 7.94 9.57
C TYR A 218 -15.29 8.47 9.56
N VAL A 219 -16.25 7.69 9.06
CA VAL A 219 -17.66 8.11 9.03
C VAL A 219 -18.15 8.35 10.46
N ASP A 220 -18.92 9.41 10.66
CA ASP A 220 -19.60 9.78 11.92
C ASP A 220 -21.10 9.80 11.60
N ALA A 221 -21.76 8.63 11.68
CA ALA A 221 -23.11 8.47 11.16
C ALA A 221 -24.21 8.99 12.10
N ASP A 222 -23.95 9.04 13.41
CA ASP A 222 -24.88 9.58 14.41
C ASP A 222 -24.57 11.02 14.88
N GLY A 223 -23.41 11.56 14.51
CA GLY A 223 -23.00 12.94 14.70
C GLY A 223 -22.46 13.26 16.09
N ASP A 224 -21.86 12.32 16.81
CA ASP A 224 -21.28 12.53 18.14
C ASP A 224 -19.81 12.97 18.16
N SER A 225 -19.19 13.02 16.98
CA SER A 225 -17.79 13.40 16.72
C SER A 225 -16.75 12.28 16.85
N TYR A 226 -17.18 11.05 17.07
CA TYR A 226 -16.39 9.83 16.94
C TYR A 226 -16.85 9.08 15.68
N GLY A 227 -16.01 8.21 15.13
CA GLY A 227 -16.33 7.54 13.88
C GLY A 227 -15.92 6.08 13.80
N ASP A 228 -16.56 5.36 12.89
CA ASP A 228 -16.37 3.92 12.67
C ASP A 228 -15.01 3.63 12.02
N GLN A 229 -14.14 2.91 12.74
CA GLN A 229 -12.84 2.46 12.25
C GLN A 229 -12.91 1.60 10.96
N ALA A 230 -14.03 0.92 10.71
CA ALA A 230 -14.23 0.05 9.55
C ALA A 230 -14.58 0.81 8.26
N VAL A 231 -15.04 2.07 8.38
CA VAL A 231 -15.52 2.86 7.24
C VAL A 231 -14.80 4.20 7.20
N SER A 232 -13.82 4.31 6.31
CA SER A 232 -13.00 5.51 6.16
C SER A 232 -12.79 5.95 4.71
N VAL A 233 -12.40 7.20 4.55
CA VAL A 233 -11.98 7.82 3.30
C VAL A 233 -10.68 8.59 3.50
N THR A 234 -9.84 8.65 2.47
CA THR A 234 -8.63 9.47 2.47
C THR A 234 -8.94 10.79 1.78
N ALA A 235 -8.67 11.92 2.44
CA ALA A 235 -8.91 13.26 1.89
C ALA A 235 -8.04 14.32 2.59
N CYS A 236 -7.78 15.42 1.90
CA CYS A 236 -7.06 16.58 2.46
C CYS A 236 -7.80 17.24 3.62
N PHE A 237 -9.09 17.50 3.41
CA PHE A 237 -9.94 18.19 4.38
C PHE A 237 -11.06 17.27 4.86
N GLN A 238 -11.54 17.52 6.08
CA GLN A 238 -12.64 16.78 6.71
C GLN A 238 -13.87 16.74 5.79
N PRO A 239 -14.25 15.56 5.26
CA PRO A 239 -15.48 15.43 4.51
C PRO A 239 -16.70 15.61 5.43
N VAL A 240 -17.82 16.07 4.88
CA VAL A 240 -19.06 16.19 5.64
C VAL A 240 -19.54 14.81 6.08
N GLY A 241 -19.81 14.65 7.39
CA GLY A 241 -20.23 13.37 7.97
C GLY A 241 -19.07 12.41 8.27
N TYR A 242 -17.84 12.93 8.33
CA TYR A 242 -16.65 12.18 8.74
C TYR A 242 -15.87 12.96 9.79
N VAL A 243 -15.08 12.27 10.61
CA VAL A 243 -14.23 12.80 11.68
C VAL A 243 -12.86 12.14 11.70
N ALA A 244 -11.89 12.76 12.37
CA ALA A 244 -10.53 12.21 12.45
C ALA A 244 -10.40 11.09 13.49
N ASP A 245 -11.31 11.06 14.47
CA ASP A 245 -11.29 10.08 15.55
C ASP A 245 -12.04 8.81 15.14
N SER A 246 -11.39 7.65 15.29
CA SER A 246 -11.89 6.35 14.83
C SER A 246 -12.33 5.45 15.99
N THR A 247 -12.60 6.03 17.15
CA THR A 247 -12.71 5.27 18.41
C THR A 247 -14.14 4.92 18.80
N ASP A 248 -15.10 5.16 17.91
CA ASP A 248 -16.50 4.80 18.13
C ASP A 248 -16.72 3.28 18.08
N CYS A 249 -17.40 2.74 19.10
CA CYS A 249 -17.75 1.33 19.17
C CYS A 249 -19.19 1.02 18.67
N ASP A 250 -20.06 2.03 18.52
CA ASP A 250 -21.36 1.94 17.84
C ASP A 250 -21.75 3.28 17.17
N ASP A 251 -21.22 3.50 15.97
CA ASP A 251 -21.43 4.68 15.11
C ASP A 251 -22.90 4.91 14.65
N GLN A 252 -23.86 4.14 15.17
CA GLN A 252 -25.29 4.35 14.95
C GLN A 252 -26.01 4.90 16.19
N ASP A 253 -25.33 5.03 17.32
CA ASP A 253 -25.88 5.51 18.58
C ASP A 253 -25.00 6.57 19.25
N LYS A 254 -25.43 7.82 19.10
CA LYS A 254 -24.83 9.05 19.66
C LYS A 254 -24.60 9.05 21.19
N SER A 255 -25.09 8.03 21.90
CA SER A 255 -24.86 7.85 23.33
C SER A 255 -23.74 6.87 23.66
N VAL A 256 -23.18 6.20 22.66
CA VAL A 256 -22.13 5.19 22.76
C VAL A 256 -20.87 5.75 22.12
N TYR A 257 -19.96 6.29 22.92
CA TYR A 257 -18.71 6.87 22.44
C TYR A 257 -17.64 6.92 23.52
N PRO A 258 -16.35 7.01 23.15
CA PRO A 258 -15.22 7.16 24.07
C PRO A 258 -15.42 8.21 25.17
N GLY A 259 -15.54 7.74 26.40
CA GLY A 259 -15.74 8.58 27.58
C GLY A 259 -17.18 9.08 27.79
N ALA A 260 -18.17 8.47 27.15
CA ALA A 260 -19.56 8.57 27.56
C ALA A 260 -19.75 8.08 29.01
N GLY A 261 -20.91 8.35 29.59
CA GLY A 261 -21.27 7.79 30.90
C GLY A 261 -21.93 6.44 30.73
N GLU A 262 -21.57 5.48 31.57
CA GLU A 262 -22.20 4.15 31.61
C GLU A 262 -23.61 4.19 32.19
N TYR A 263 -24.48 3.39 31.61
CA TYR A 263 -25.81 3.07 32.13
C TYR A 263 -25.92 1.57 32.39
N CYS A 264 -26.84 1.14 33.25
CA CYS A 264 -27.08 -0.30 33.47
C CYS A 264 -27.94 -0.88 32.33
N ASP A 265 -27.44 -0.86 31.10
CA ASP A 265 -28.17 -1.30 29.90
C ASP A 265 -27.44 -2.40 29.11
N THR A 266 -26.35 -2.94 29.65
CA THR A 266 -25.51 -4.00 29.08
C THR A 266 -24.75 -3.61 27.81
N ILE A 267 -24.69 -2.32 27.51
CA ILE A 267 -23.87 -1.74 26.44
C ILE A 267 -22.63 -1.13 27.10
N ASP A 268 -21.48 -1.31 26.48
CA ASP A 268 -20.27 -0.53 26.79
C ASP A 268 -20.47 0.85 26.16
N ASN A 269 -21.07 1.78 26.91
CA ASN A 269 -21.41 3.09 26.37
C ASN A 269 -20.16 3.95 26.13
N ASN A 270 -19.10 3.73 26.91
CA ASN A 270 -17.92 4.57 26.90
C ASN A 270 -16.75 4.00 26.06
N CYS A 271 -16.97 2.85 25.43
CA CYS A 271 -16.04 2.13 24.56
C CYS A 271 -14.69 1.77 25.21
N ASP A 272 -14.66 1.50 26.53
CA ASP A 272 -13.43 1.14 27.25
C ASP A 272 -13.18 -0.38 27.36
N GLY A 273 -14.16 -1.19 26.94
CA GLY A 273 -14.11 -2.65 26.91
C GLY A 273 -14.66 -3.34 28.16
N GLU A 274 -15.05 -2.60 29.19
CA GLU A 274 -15.87 -3.08 30.30
C GLU A 274 -17.35 -2.74 30.03
N ILE A 275 -18.28 -3.34 30.78
CA ILE A 275 -19.72 -3.10 30.59
C ILE A 275 -20.34 -2.72 31.93
N ASP A 276 -21.12 -1.64 31.92
CA ASP A 276 -21.86 -1.10 33.08
C ASP A 276 -20.95 -0.78 34.29
N GLU A 277 -19.67 -0.45 34.08
CA GLU A 277 -18.75 0.03 35.13
C GLU A 277 -19.05 1.47 35.55
N ASP A 278 -18.57 1.89 36.71
CA ASP A 278 -18.76 3.26 37.23
C ASP A 278 -20.22 3.78 37.31
N THR A 279 -21.22 2.90 37.14
CA THR A 279 -22.62 3.30 37.31
C THR A 279 -22.89 3.64 38.78
N THR A 280 -23.59 4.76 39.01
CA THR A 280 -23.96 5.18 40.37
C THR A 280 -25.10 4.33 40.97
N PHE A 281 -25.50 3.25 40.27
CA PHE A 281 -26.70 2.46 40.54
C PHE A 281 -26.38 0.98 40.76
N VAL A 282 -25.37 0.70 41.58
CA VAL A 282 -25.10 -0.64 42.09
C VAL A 282 -26.09 -1.00 43.21
N VAL A 283 -26.71 -2.17 43.11
CA VAL A 283 -27.53 -2.77 44.17
C VAL A 283 -26.79 -3.95 44.79
N PRO A 284 -27.00 -4.23 46.10
CA PRO A 284 -26.37 -5.37 46.75
C PRO A 284 -27.04 -6.69 46.33
N PHE A 285 -26.20 -7.70 46.12
CA PHE A 285 -26.55 -9.10 45.97
C PHE A 285 -25.82 -9.90 47.05
N TYR A 286 -26.44 -10.96 47.56
CA TYR A 286 -25.99 -11.76 48.70
C TYR A 286 -25.69 -13.17 48.24
N GLN A 287 -24.58 -13.76 48.68
CA GLN A 287 -24.20 -15.12 48.27
C GLN A 287 -25.32 -16.11 48.63
N ASP A 288 -25.71 -16.95 47.67
CA ASP A 288 -26.77 -17.96 47.81
C ASP A 288 -26.18 -19.32 47.40
N PHE A 289 -25.63 -20.02 48.38
CA PHE A 289 -24.84 -21.23 48.15
C PHE A 289 -25.72 -22.50 48.07
N ASP A 290 -26.84 -22.54 48.78
CA ASP A 290 -27.79 -23.67 48.75
C ASP A 290 -28.97 -23.51 47.77
N LYS A 291 -29.17 -22.30 47.23
CA LYS A 291 -30.11 -21.95 46.15
C LYS A 291 -31.57 -21.95 46.55
N ASP A 292 -31.90 -21.48 47.74
CA ASP A 292 -33.29 -21.25 48.14
C ASP A 292 -33.85 -19.86 47.79
N GLY A 293 -32.98 -18.94 47.37
CA GLY A 293 -33.35 -17.59 46.94
C GLY A 293 -33.24 -16.52 48.02
N TYR A 294 -32.73 -16.85 49.20
CA TYR A 294 -32.19 -15.90 50.16
C TYR A 294 -30.66 -16.07 50.21
N GLY A 295 -29.96 -15.01 50.57
CA GLY A 295 -28.50 -15.04 50.61
C GLY A 295 -27.94 -14.52 51.92
N ASN A 296 -26.70 -14.90 52.16
CA ASN A 296 -25.93 -14.52 53.33
C ASN A 296 -25.69 -13.01 53.40
N GLY A 297 -26.28 -12.36 54.41
CA GLY A 297 -26.20 -10.91 54.62
C GLY A 297 -24.79 -10.36 54.85
N GLU A 298 -23.82 -11.20 55.21
CA GLU A 298 -22.43 -10.80 55.45
C GLU A 298 -21.56 -10.86 54.18
N ILE A 299 -21.97 -11.62 53.17
CA ILE A 299 -21.21 -11.80 51.92
C ILE A 299 -21.94 -11.09 50.78
N VAL A 300 -21.55 -9.83 50.57
CA VAL A 300 -22.20 -8.93 49.61
C VAL A 300 -21.35 -8.73 48.36
N ALA A 301 -21.96 -8.90 47.19
CA ALA A 301 -21.47 -8.43 45.91
C ALA A 301 -22.31 -7.23 45.44
N TRP A 302 -21.68 -6.24 44.82
CA TRP A 302 -22.38 -5.07 44.27
C TRP A 302 -22.46 -5.22 42.76
N SER A 303 -23.65 -5.09 42.18
CA SER A 303 -23.86 -5.22 40.73
C SER A 303 -24.99 -4.32 40.24
N CYS A 304 -24.98 -4.03 38.95
CA CYS A 304 -25.89 -3.16 38.21
C CYS A 304 -27.27 -3.80 37.96
N GLY A 305 -27.89 -4.38 38.99
CA GLY A 305 -29.25 -4.95 38.92
C GLY A 305 -29.35 -6.37 38.36
N ARG A 306 -28.22 -7.01 38.02
CA ARG A 306 -28.16 -8.41 37.61
C ARG A 306 -27.61 -9.30 38.72
N ALA A 307 -28.28 -10.43 38.97
CA ALA A 307 -27.79 -11.44 39.89
C ALA A 307 -26.43 -11.96 39.42
N VAL A 308 -25.42 -11.82 40.29
CA VAL A 308 -24.11 -12.44 40.14
C VAL A 308 -24.29 -13.95 40.27
N ASP A 309 -23.58 -14.76 39.49
CA ASP A 309 -23.73 -16.22 39.57
C ASP A 309 -23.40 -16.71 41.00
N GLY A 310 -24.35 -17.41 41.63
CA GLY A 310 -24.28 -17.80 43.03
C GLY A 310 -24.66 -16.69 44.04
N TYR A 311 -25.35 -15.64 43.61
CA TYR A 311 -25.89 -14.59 44.48
C TYR A 311 -27.36 -14.27 44.15
N VAL A 312 -28.10 -13.77 45.14
CA VAL A 312 -29.51 -13.36 45.05
C VAL A 312 -29.74 -11.97 45.64
N GLY A 313 -30.79 -11.27 45.20
CA GLY A 313 -31.09 -9.91 45.66
C GLY A 313 -31.71 -9.82 47.05
N GLN A 314 -32.16 -10.96 47.61
CA GLN A 314 -32.77 -11.02 48.93
C GLN A 314 -31.74 -11.46 49.96
N SER A 315 -31.54 -10.67 51.02
CA SER A 315 -30.74 -11.06 52.17
C SER A 315 -31.60 -11.74 53.24
N GLY A 316 -30.94 -12.40 54.19
CA GLY A 316 -31.56 -12.78 55.47
C GLY A 316 -31.38 -14.25 55.82
N ASP A 317 -30.66 -14.99 54.98
CA ASP A 317 -30.30 -16.37 55.24
C ASP A 317 -29.32 -16.46 56.42
N CYS A 318 -29.70 -17.25 57.42
CA CYS A 318 -28.93 -17.50 58.63
C CYS A 318 -28.09 -18.80 58.56
N ASP A 319 -28.34 -19.69 57.61
CA ASP A 319 -27.49 -20.84 57.27
C ASP A 319 -27.51 -21.15 55.76
N ASP A 320 -26.70 -20.39 55.01
CA ASP A 320 -26.50 -20.45 53.55
C ASP A 320 -25.95 -21.79 53.02
N GLN A 321 -25.92 -22.84 53.83
CA GLN A 321 -25.61 -24.22 53.42
C GLN A 321 -26.82 -25.15 53.46
N ASP A 322 -27.96 -24.70 53.97
CA ASP A 322 -29.19 -25.48 54.09
C ASP A 322 -30.41 -24.72 53.57
N ARG A 323 -30.84 -25.10 52.36
CA ARG A 323 -32.03 -24.61 51.65
C ARG A 323 -33.38 -24.71 52.38
N LEU A 324 -33.41 -25.22 53.60
CA LEU A 324 -34.57 -25.27 54.48
C LEU A 324 -34.50 -24.21 55.60
N VAL A 325 -33.42 -23.44 55.64
CA VAL A 325 -33.12 -22.42 56.65
C VAL A 325 -33.06 -21.06 55.96
N HIS A 326 -34.18 -20.36 55.92
CA HIS A 326 -34.28 -19.05 55.29
C HIS A 326 -35.49 -18.27 55.80
N PRO A 327 -35.53 -16.93 55.62
CA PRO A 327 -36.69 -16.11 55.95
C PRO A 327 -38.03 -16.70 55.48
N GLY A 328 -38.91 -16.99 56.44
CA GLY A 328 -40.24 -17.55 56.19
C GLY A 328 -40.26 -19.02 55.79
N ALA A 329 -39.18 -19.77 56.02
CA ALA A 329 -39.26 -21.24 56.07
C ALA A 329 -40.20 -21.69 57.20
N MET A 330 -40.54 -22.97 57.22
CA MET A 330 -41.33 -23.51 58.33
C MET A 330 -40.40 -23.98 59.44
N GLU A 331 -40.65 -23.50 60.66
CA GLU A 331 -39.95 -23.92 61.86
C GLU A 331 -40.04 -25.43 62.10
N LEU A 332 -38.88 -26.08 62.15
CA LEU A 332 -38.72 -27.47 62.53
C LEU A 332 -38.14 -27.50 63.95
N CYS A 333 -38.61 -28.44 64.75
CA CYS A 333 -38.15 -28.55 66.13
C CYS A 333 -36.86 -29.39 66.21
N ASP A 334 -35.83 -28.93 65.52
CA ASP A 334 -34.53 -29.59 65.39
C ASP A 334 -33.38 -28.81 66.06
N GLY A 335 -33.69 -27.68 66.71
CA GLY A 335 -32.72 -26.82 67.38
C GLY A 335 -32.01 -25.84 66.45
N VAL A 336 -32.49 -25.70 65.20
CA VAL A 336 -32.12 -24.67 64.24
C VAL A 336 -33.24 -23.64 64.18
N ASP A 337 -32.89 -22.39 63.93
CA ASP A 337 -33.82 -21.31 63.61
C ASP A 337 -34.02 -21.37 62.09
N ASN A 338 -35.05 -22.08 61.62
CA ASN A 338 -35.23 -22.36 60.20
C ASN A 338 -35.77 -21.14 59.45
N ASP A 339 -36.60 -20.32 60.07
CA ASP A 339 -37.20 -19.15 59.46
C ASP A 339 -36.38 -17.86 59.63
N CYS A 340 -35.24 -17.96 60.32
CA CYS A 340 -34.26 -16.91 60.55
C CYS A 340 -34.85 -15.66 61.23
N ASP A 341 -35.87 -15.82 62.07
CA ASP A 341 -36.51 -14.72 62.81
C ASP A 341 -35.76 -14.33 64.11
N GLY A 342 -34.79 -15.15 64.51
CA GLY A 342 -33.96 -14.98 65.70
C GLY A 342 -34.42 -15.80 66.91
N VAL A 343 -35.43 -16.66 66.77
CA VAL A 343 -35.95 -17.53 67.81
C VAL A 343 -35.91 -19.00 67.38
N VAL A 344 -35.09 -19.78 68.08
CA VAL A 344 -35.00 -21.22 67.84
C VAL A 344 -36.24 -21.95 68.35
N ASP A 345 -36.85 -22.79 67.49
CA ASP A 345 -37.94 -23.72 67.76
C ASP A 345 -39.22 -23.04 68.31
N GLU A 346 -39.85 -22.16 67.52
CA GLU A 346 -41.07 -21.45 67.92
C GLU A 346 -42.33 -22.36 67.97
N PRO A 347 -43.07 -22.43 69.09
CA PRO A 347 -44.19 -23.35 69.21
C PRO A 347 -45.42 -22.98 68.36
N ASP A 348 -45.57 -21.70 68.01
CA ASP A 348 -46.71 -21.20 67.23
C ASP A 348 -46.50 -21.37 65.71
N GLU A 349 -45.27 -21.59 65.26
CA GLU A 349 -44.90 -21.84 63.85
C GLU A 349 -44.47 -23.29 63.61
N ALA A 350 -44.33 -24.07 64.68
CA ALA A 350 -44.05 -25.51 64.66
C ALA A 350 -45.17 -26.37 64.03
N GLN A 351 -44.85 -27.67 63.89
CA GLN A 351 -45.75 -28.71 63.40
C GLN A 351 -47.11 -28.71 64.11
N ARG A 352 -48.17 -28.89 63.32
CA ARG A 352 -49.56 -28.96 63.79
C ARG A 352 -49.91 -30.40 64.23
N TRP A 353 -50.41 -30.51 65.45
CA TRP A 353 -50.93 -31.73 66.06
C TRP A 353 -52.45 -31.68 66.16
N TYR A 354 -53.12 -32.78 65.84
CA TYR A 354 -54.58 -32.94 65.85
C TYR A 354 -54.99 -33.78 67.05
N LYS A 355 -56.03 -33.36 67.77
CA LYS A 355 -56.49 -34.08 68.96
C LYS A 355 -56.97 -35.47 68.53
N ASP A 356 -56.54 -36.47 69.25
CA ASP A 356 -56.92 -37.88 69.10
C ASP A 356 -57.80 -38.22 70.32
N ALA A 357 -59.11 -38.08 70.16
CA ALA A 357 -60.04 -38.10 71.30
C ALA A 357 -60.48 -39.50 71.72
N ASP A 358 -60.38 -40.50 70.85
CA ASP A 358 -60.74 -41.90 71.12
C ASP A 358 -59.53 -42.86 71.19
N GLY A 359 -58.35 -42.41 70.78
CA GLY A 359 -57.07 -43.09 70.98
C GLY A 359 -56.70 -44.09 69.90
N ASP A 360 -57.20 -43.97 68.67
CA ASP A 360 -56.85 -44.87 67.57
C ASP A 360 -55.59 -44.46 66.78
N GLY A 361 -55.06 -43.26 67.06
CA GLY A 361 -53.85 -42.72 66.45
C GLY A 361 -54.09 -41.78 65.27
N PHE A 362 -55.34 -41.58 64.86
CA PHE A 362 -55.79 -40.52 63.97
C PHE A 362 -56.52 -39.45 64.79
N GLY A 363 -56.51 -38.21 64.31
CA GLY A 363 -57.06 -37.09 65.04
C GLY A 363 -58.05 -36.32 64.19
N GLY A 364 -59.06 -35.75 64.84
CA GLY A 364 -60.11 -35.02 64.17
C GLY A 364 -59.65 -33.69 63.56
N HIS A 365 -60.33 -33.28 62.48
CA HIS A 365 -60.06 -32.03 61.77
C HIS A 365 -60.37 -30.74 62.56
N SER A 366 -61.05 -30.84 63.72
CA SER A 366 -61.68 -29.71 64.39
C SER A 366 -60.91 -29.16 65.60
N ALA A 367 -59.94 -29.90 66.12
CA ALA A 367 -59.13 -29.50 67.27
C ALA A 367 -57.65 -29.77 66.99
N SER A 368 -56.89 -28.70 66.77
CA SER A 368 -55.44 -28.79 66.54
C SER A 368 -54.67 -27.78 67.39
N VAL A 369 -53.45 -28.12 67.76
CA VAL A 369 -52.48 -27.22 68.41
C VAL A 369 -51.15 -27.28 67.66
N GLN A 370 -50.38 -26.19 67.67
CA GLN A 370 -48.99 -26.22 67.20
C GLN A 370 -48.08 -26.46 68.40
N SER A 371 -47.11 -27.36 68.24
CA SER A 371 -46.18 -27.69 69.30
C SER A 371 -44.97 -28.44 68.76
N CYS A 372 -43.82 -28.24 69.41
CA CYS A 372 -42.60 -28.98 69.07
C CYS A 372 -42.55 -30.41 69.58
N ILE A 373 -43.35 -30.74 70.59
CA ILE A 373 -43.47 -32.09 71.11
C ILE A 373 -44.91 -32.53 70.94
N GLN A 374 -45.12 -33.82 70.63
CA GLN A 374 -46.46 -34.41 70.63
C GLN A 374 -47.16 -34.11 71.95
N PRO A 375 -48.22 -33.28 71.95
CA PRO A 375 -49.01 -33.08 73.15
C PRO A 375 -49.74 -34.37 73.51
N GLU A 376 -49.94 -34.62 74.80
CA GLU A 376 -50.66 -35.81 75.26
C GLU A 376 -52.09 -35.82 74.68
N GLY A 377 -52.46 -36.91 74.00
CA GLY A 377 -53.78 -37.07 73.36
C GLY A 377 -53.91 -36.36 72.01
N TYR A 378 -52.80 -36.14 71.29
CA TYR A 378 -52.78 -35.59 69.94
C TYR A 378 -51.89 -36.45 69.02
N THR A 379 -52.11 -36.38 67.71
CA THR A 379 -51.39 -37.10 66.65
C THR A 379 -51.11 -36.19 65.45
N LEU A 380 -50.29 -36.63 64.49
CA LEU A 380 -49.97 -35.87 63.27
C LEU A 380 -50.99 -36.11 62.14
N PHE A 381 -51.72 -37.21 62.21
CA PHE A 381 -52.66 -37.62 61.17
C PHE A 381 -54.03 -36.99 61.45
N SER A 382 -54.50 -36.11 60.56
CA SER A 382 -55.76 -35.36 60.72
C SER A 382 -56.98 -36.00 60.08
N THR A 383 -56.84 -37.25 59.66
CA THR A 383 -57.73 -37.88 58.68
C THR A 383 -58.88 -38.65 59.30
N ASP A 384 -59.12 -38.46 60.60
CA ASP A 384 -60.24 -39.06 61.30
C ASP A 384 -61.56 -38.32 60.97
N CYS A 385 -62.54 -39.09 60.49
CA CYS A 385 -63.88 -38.63 60.15
C CYS A 385 -64.88 -38.72 61.32
N ASP A 386 -64.60 -39.50 62.37
CA ASP A 386 -65.34 -39.54 63.65
C ASP A 386 -64.40 -39.76 64.85
N ASP A 387 -63.75 -38.68 65.29
CA ASP A 387 -62.78 -38.55 66.42
C ASP A 387 -63.38 -38.84 67.82
N GLN A 388 -64.46 -39.60 67.86
CA GLN A 388 -65.14 -40.06 69.07
C GLN A 388 -65.39 -41.57 69.04
N ASP A 389 -65.04 -42.27 67.96
CA ASP A 389 -65.16 -43.70 67.76
C ASP A 389 -63.88 -44.31 67.16
N ALA A 390 -63.06 -44.93 68.02
CA ALA A 390 -61.78 -45.58 67.67
C ALA A 390 -61.89 -46.76 66.67
N SER A 391 -63.08 -47.06 66.15
CA SER A 391 -63.29 -48.00 65.04
C SER A 391 -63.45 -47.33 63.67
N VAL A 392 -63.50 -46.00 63.63
CA VAL A 392 -63.67 -45.16 62.44
C VAL A 392 -62.39 -44.36 62.22
N TYR A 393 -61.56 -44.82 61.30
CA TYR A 393 -60.29 -44.17 60.95
C TYR A 393 -59.82 -44.63 59.57
N PRO A 394 -58.90 -43.90 58.92
CA PRO A 394 -58.34 -44.29 57.62
C PRO A 394 -57.85 -45.74 57.57
N ASP A 395 -58.29 -46.47 56.56
CA ASP A 395 -58.00 -47.91 56.36
C ASP A 395 -58.67 -48.85 57.38
N ALA A 396 -59.66 -48.40 58.15
CA ALA A 396 -60.48 -49.29 58.97
C ALA A 396 -61.28 -50.28 58.11
N VAL A 397 -61.89 -51.27 58.76
CA VAL A 397 -62.71 -52.27 58.06
C VAL A 397 -64.14 -51.78 57.95
N GLU A 398 -64.67 -51.73 56.72
CA GLU A 398 -66.05 -51.36 56.43
C GLU A 398 -67.09 -52.43 56.86
N TYR A 399 -68.23 -51.95 57.35
CA TYR A 399 -69.42 -52.75 57.68
C TYR A 399 -70.67 -52.11 57.07
N CYS A 400 -71.69 -52.91 56.73
CA CYS A 400 -72.97 -52.44 56.20
C CYS A 400 -73.89 -51.88 57.31
N ASP A 401 -73.45 -50.83 58.00
CA ASP A 401 -74.21 -50.17 59.06
C ASP A 401 -74.48 -48.68 58.82
N GLY A 402 -74.05 -48.16 57.67
CA GLY A 402 -74.25 -46.77 57.27
C GLY A 402 -73.21 -45.81 57.85
N VAL A 403 -72.13 -46.31 58.43
CA VAL A 403 -70.95 -45.54 58.86
C VAL A 403 -69.81 -45.77 57.87
N ASP A 404 -69.23 -44.69 57.40
CA ASP A 404 -67.96 -44.68 56.63
C ASP A 404 -66.83 -44.86 57.65
N HIS A 405 -66.39 -46.11 57.84
CA HIS A 405 -65.40 -46.48 58.85
C HIS A 405 -63.99 -46.15 58.39
N ASP A 406 -63.68 -46.35 57.11
CA ASP A 406 -62.33 -46.15 56.56
C ASP A 406 -62.06 -44.71 56.11
N CYS A 407 -63.04 -43.82 56.31
CA CYS A 407 -62.96 -42.40 56.02
C CYS A 407 -62.55 -42.09 54.57
N ASP A 408 -62.86 -42.98 53.61
CA ASP A 408 -62.56 -42.79 52.18
C ASP A 408 -63.59 -41.91 51.45
N GLY A 409 -64.68 -41.55 52.15
CA GLY A 409 -65.77 -40.74 51.65
C GLY A 409 -66.90 -41.55 51.00
N THR A 410 -66.86 -42.88 51.08
CA THR A 410 -67.87 -43.79 50.54
C THR A 410 -68.40 -44.77 51.59
N THR A 411 -69.66 -44.56 51.99
CA THR A 411 -70.31 -45.41 53.00
C THR A 411 -70.54 -46.84 52.51
N ASP A 412 -70.13 -47.83 53.32
CA ASP A 412 -70.32 -49.27 53.15
C ASP A 412 -69.68 -49.89 51.88
N VAL A 413 -68.77 -49.17 51.19
CA VAL A 413 -68.16 -49.67 49.95
C VAL A 413 -67.00 -50.62 50.28
N GLY A 414 -67.15 -51.90 49.94
CA GLY A 414 -66.16 -52.91 50.30
C GLY A 414 -66.41 -53.56 51.67
N ALA A 415 -67.55 -53.27 52.30
CA ALA A 415 -67.98 -53.85 53.57
C ALA A 415 -67.92 -55.38 53.58
N ILE A 416 -67.34 -55.94 54.65
CA ILE A 416 -67.06 -57.38 54.75
C ILE A 416 -68.29 -58.24 55.09
N ASP A 417 -69.42 -57.60 55.42
CA ASP A 417 -70.69 -58.23 55.78
C ASP A 417 -71.83 -57.96 54.79
N ALA A 418 -71.51 -57.39 53.62
CA ALA A 418 -72.48 -57.12 52.57
C ALA A 418 -73.17 -58.41 52.08
N ALA A 419 -74.49 -58.49 52.27
CA ALA A 419 -75.30 -59.58 51.74
C ALA A 419 -75.41 -59.47 50.21
N ILE A 420 -74.85 -60.42 49.48
CA ILE A 420 -74.98 -60.50 48.02
C ILE A 420 -76.42 -60.88 47.67
N TRP A 421 -77.23 -59.90 47.27
CA TRP A 421 -78.54 -60.13 46.70
C TRP A 421 -78.41 -60.38 45.20
N TYR A 422 -78.56 -61.64 44.78
CA TYR A 422 -78.74 -61.97 43.37
C TYR A 422 -80.15 -61.57 42.94
N ARG A 423 -80.27 -60.82 41.84
CA ARG A 423 -81.57 -60.63 41.17
C ARG A 423 -82.05 -62.02 40.74
N ASP A 424 -83.19 -62.45 41.28
CA ASP A 424 -83.84 -63.69 40.85
C ASP A 424 -84.09 -63.63 39.34
N GLY A 425 -83.54 -64.62 38.64
CA GLY A 425 -83.33 -64.68 37.20
C GLY A 425 -84.33 -65.56 36.47
N ASP A 426 -85.53 -65.75 37.02
CA ASP A 426 -86.65 -66.39 36.33
C ASP A 426 -87.67 -65.30 35.93
N GLN A 427 -87.83 -64.91 34.66
CA GLN A 427 -88.06 -65.72 33.45
C GLN A 427 -87.14 -66.89 33.12
#